data_AF-A0A974BMJ1-F1
#
_entry.id   AF-A0A974BMJ1-F1
#
_cell.length_a   1.000
_cell.length_b   1.000
_cell.length_c   1.000
_cell.angle_alpha   90.00
_cell.angle_beta   90.00
_cell.angle_gamma   90.00
#
_symmetry.space_group_name_H-M   'P 1'
#
loop_
_entity.id
_entity.type
_entity.pdbx_description
1 polymer ?
#
loop_
_entity_poly.entity_id
_entity_poly.type
_entity_poly.pdbx_seq_one_letter_code
_entity_poly.pdbx_strand_id
1 'polypeptide(L)'
;MKKIYLFLCITLIAVLTSCSEQTSGENDAVKIWWYKQEEGTIFNIIVEKAIESILFQANLDDIEVDVKQFSYSDISYEDYVLKRNLAIEHGDLDMTFDLPGSLYALRNKAADYDRIESYKNVFDNYKNQYCVPLCTVLRVNFVNNDALIKYNIEPKNVISLDEYYDIKQRMKVNGAEFKLNSQEFMELVDYYSIKNDLKILRDQKGTYIDKTSALTAISELIDDIKSNYEYEYIINDSDDYDYRIIEEKSGYEFSGLMYNYSALNYNDFRGRPPIENYTIVLLDNNGDFFSLYNRVIMPCLFMPSISKNDNAYIIADTLFRDGFQLFLYERGMEGVVTNLDSTRDLIGFDEDWNYVGVKNLTDENGNKVSLKMYPKAEEEKLYEVLTKGYKVVRNMDMSYFFSSVHYYGELREFVSNMAAGIIRNEKTLEDFDKMADDFIVNLNIMGN
;
A
#
# COMPACT_ATOMS: atom_id res chain seq x y z
N MET A 1 -46.12 9.66 -6.11
CA MET A 1 -44.70 9.45 -6.49
C MET A 1 -43.78 9.18 -5.30
N LYS A 2 -43.68 10.03 -4.26
CA LYS A 2 -42.82 9.77 -3.08
C LYS A 2 -43.08 8.45 -2.32
N LYS A 3 -44.33 7.98 -2.25
CA LYS A 3 -44.69 6.71 -1.58
C LYS A 3 -44.33 5.45 -2.38
N ILE A 4 -44.19 5.56 -3.71
CA ILE A 4 -43.84 4.43 -4.59
C ILE A 4 -42.34 4.14 -4.49
N TYR A 5 -41.50 5.18 -4.43
CA TYR A 5 -40.06 5.04 -4.19
C TYR A 5 -39.74 4.45 -2.81
N LEU A 6 -40.48 4.86 -1.77
CA LEU A 6 -40.32 4.28 -0.42
C LEU A 6 -40.66 2.79 -0.41
N PHE A 7 -41.73 2.40 -1.11
CA PHE A 7 -42.14 1.00 -1.21
C PHE A 7 -41.12 0.17 -2.00
N LEU A 8 -40.59 0.72 -3.09
CA LEU A 8 -39.52 0.11 -3.90
C LEU A 8 -38.25 -0.13 -3.07
N CYS A 9 -37.80 0.86 -2.29
CA CYS A 9 -36.65 0.71 -1.39
C CYS A 9 -36.89 -0.37 -0.32
N ILE A 10 -38.10 -0.46 0.26
CA ILE A 10 -38.43 -1.49 1.25
C ILE A 10 -38.43 -2.88 0.62
N THR A 11 -38.95 -3.04 -0.61
CA THR A 11 -38.85 -4.32 -1.34
C THR A 11 -37.42 -4.68 -1.72
N LEU A 12 -36.56 -3.73 -2.08
CA LEU A 12 -35.15 -4.00 -2.37
C LEU A 12 -34.40 -4.44 -1.11
N ILE A 13 -34.63 -3.78 0.03
CA ILE A 13 -34.11 -4.21 1.33
C ILE A 13 -34.68 -5.59 1.70
N ALA A 14 -35.97 -5.83 1.48
CA ALA A 14 -36.61 -7.11 1.78
C ALA A 14 -36.04 -8.26 0.94
N VAL A 15 -35.77 -8.04 -0.34
CA VAL A 15 -35.14 -9.03 -1.24
C VAL A 15 -33.67 -9.26 -0.88
N LEU A 16 -32.97 -8.23 -0.38
CA LEU A 16 -31.61 -8.38 0.16
C LEU A 16 -31.60 -9.16 1.49
N THR A 17 -32.66 -9.04 2.30
CA THR A 17 -32.81 -9.77 3.58
C THR A 17 -33.46 -11.16 3.44
N SER A 18 -34.20 -11.45 2.37
CA SER A 18 -34.97 -12.70 2.23
C SER A 18 -34.14 -13.91 1.74
N CYS A 19 -32.82 -13.86 1.93
CA CYS A 19 -31.91 -15.00 1.74
C CYS A 19 -31.17 -15.37 3.04
N SER A 20 -31.69 -14.98 4.21
CA SER A 20 -31.22 -15.47 5.51
C SER A 20 -32.38 -16.16 6.23
N GLU A 21 -32.77 -17.35 5.80
CA GLU A 21 -33.45 -18.26 6.72
C GLU A 21 -32.44 -18.67 7.78
N GLN A 22 -32.58 -18.10 8.98
CA GLN A 22 -31.93 -18.61 10.18
C GLN A 22 -32.55 -19.98 10.50
N THR A 23 -31.95 -21.03 9.95
CA THR A 23 -32.06 -22.37 10.51
C THR A 23 -31.39 -22.36 11.88
N SER A 24 -32.24 -22.28 12.90
CA SER A 24 -31.85 -22.44 14.29
C SER A 24 -31.54 -23.92 14.52
N GLY A 25 -30.28 -24.25 14.26
CA GLY A 25 -29.68 -25.57 14.49
C GLY A 25 -29.31 -26.27 13.19
N GLU A 26 -28.11 -26.00 12.65
CA GLU A 26 -27.29 -26.94 11.85
C GLU A 26 -25.97 -26.25 11.43
N ASN A 27 -24.86 -26.85 11.88
CA ASN A 27 -23.43 -26.66 11.59
C ASN A 27 -22.71 -25.35 11.99
N ASP A 28 -21.78 -25.52 12.94
CA ASP A 28 -20.78 -24.60 13.53
C ASP A 28 -19.70 -24.15 12.52
N ALA A 29 -20.05 -24.14 11.23
CA ALA A 29 -19.11 -23.87 10.15
C ALA A 29 -18.59 -22.43 10.21
N VAL A 30 -17.27 -22.27 10.08
CA VAL A 30 -16.65 -20.94 9.97
C VAL A 30 -16.96 -20.35 8.60
N LYS A 31 -17.65 -19.22 8.56
CA LYS A 31 -18.08 -18.56 7.32
C LYS A 31 -17.04 -17.54 6.85
N ILE A 32 -16.52 -17.74 5.65
CA ILE A 32 -15.47 -16.91 5.04
C ILE A 32 -15.94 -16.33 3.72
N TRP A 33 -15.96 -15.02 3.57
CA TRP A 33 -16.31 -14.35 2.31
C TRP A 33 -15.15 -13.53 1.78
N TRP A 34 -14.91 -13.58 0.47
CA TRP A 34 -13.93 -12.71 -0.19
C TRP A 34 -14.36 -12.41 -1.63
N TYR A 35 -13.81 -11.35 -2.20
CA TYR A 35 -14.08 -10.94 -3.58
C TYR A 35 -12.85 -11.15 -4.45
N LYS A 36 -12.99 -11.96 -5.49
CA LYS A 36 -11.97 -12.18 -6.50
C LYS A 36 -11.99 -11.01 -7.49
N GLN A 37 -10.91 -10.23 -7.48
CA GLN A 37 -10.69 -9.15 -8.43
C GLN A 37 -10.56 -9.70 -9.86
N GLU A 38 -10.88 -8.90 -10.86
CA GLU A 38 -10.64 -9.28 -12.26
C GLU A 38 -9.13 -9.42 -12.53
N GLU A 39 -8.73 -10.13 -13.60
CA GLU A 39 -7.34 -10.21 -14.09
C GLU A 39 -6.29 -10.96 -13.24
N GLY A 40 -6.68 -11.72 -12.20
CA GLY A 40 -5.71 -12.59 -11.50
C GLY A 40 -4.61 -11.81 -10.78
N THR A 41 -5.01 -10.73 -10.09
CA THR A 41 -4.12 -9.82 -9.36
C THR A 41 -3.31 -10.51 -8.26
N ILE A 42 -2.28 -9.79 -7.78
CA ILE A 42 -1.49 -10.20 -6.60
C ILE A 42 -2.39 -10.42 -5.38
N PHE A 43 -3.38 -9.55 -5.16
CA PHE A 43 -4.41 -9.75 -4.14
C PHE A 43 -5.07 -11.13 -4.24
N ASN A 44 -5.54 -11.52 -5.43
CA ASN A 44 -6.17 -12.83 -5.63
C ASN A 44 -5.22 -13.97 -5.28
N ILE A 45 -3.97 -13.89 -5.71
CA ILE A 45 -2.96 -14.92 -5.45
C ILE A 45 -2.75 -15.12 -3.94
N ILE A 46 -2.64 -14.04 -3.18
CA ILE A 46 -2.41 -14.09 -1.74
C ILE A 46 -3.65 -14.63 -1.01
N VAL A 47 -4.85 -14.12 -1.37
CA VAL A 47 -6.10 -14.54 -0.71
C VAL A 47 -6.44 -15.99 -1.04
N GLU A 48 -6.28 -16.43 -2.30
CA GLU A 48 -6.44 -17.85 -2.66
C GLU A 48 -5.52 -18.73 -1.82
N LYS A 49 -4.26 -18.31 -1.62
CA LYS A 49 -3.33 -19.05 -0.75
C LYS A 49 -3.74 -19.04 0.72
N ALA A 50 -4.25 -17.92 1.22
CA ALA A 50 -4.73 -17.81 2.58
C ALA A 50 -5.90 -18.79 2.80
N ILE A 51 -6.85 -18.83 1.86
CA ILE A 51 -7.98 -19.78 1.87
C ILE A 51 -7.48 -21.23 1.81
N GLU A 52 -6.55 -21.57 0.93
CA GLU A 52 -5.95 -22.92 0.88
C GLU A 52 -5.34 -23.32 2.23
N SER A 53 -4.60 -22.41 2.87
CA SER A 53 -3.92 -22.66 4.14
C SER A 53 -4.91 -22.84 5.29
N ILE A 54 -5.98 -22.03 5.29
CA ILE A 54 -7.10 -22.15 6.23
C ILE A 54 -7.82 -23.48 6.05
N LEU A 55 -8.19 -23.86 4.83
CA LEU A 55 -8.90 -25.11 4.57
C LEU A 55 -8.06 -26.34 4.93
N PHE A 56 -6.74 -26.27 4.70
CA PHE A 56 -5.82 -27.32 5.13
C PHE A 56 -5.80 -27.45 6.66
N GLN A 57 -5.66 -26.33 7.39
CA GLN A 57 -5.68 -26.34 8.85
C GLN A 57 -7.02 -26.82 9.40
N ALA A 58 -8.13 -26.33 8.83
CA ALA A 58 -9.48 -26.74 9.23
C ALA A 58 -9.69 -28.24 9.08
N ASN A 59 -9.20 -28.85 7.99
CA ASN A 59 -9.26 -30.29 7.79
C ASN A 59 -8.41 -31.08 8.79
N LEU A 60 -7.28 -30.54 9.26
CA LEU A 60 -6.47 -31.17 10.30
C LEU A 60 -7.17 -31.15 11.67
N ASP A 61 -7.91 -30.09 11.96
CA ASP A 61 -8.56 -29.85 13.24
C ASP A 61 -10.05 -30.25 13.28
N ASP A 62 -10.57 -30.87 12.21
CA ASP A 62 -11.99 -31.27 12.06
C ASP A 62 -12.97 -30.08 12.21
N ILE A 63 -12.57 -28.92 11.66
CA ILE A 63 -13.37 -27.70 11.64
C ILE A 63 -14.07 -27.58 10.28
N GLU A 64 -15.39 -27.42 10.30
CA GLU A 64 -16.16 -27.14 9.08
C GLU A 64 -15.99 -25.67 8.66
N VAL A 65 -15.81 -25.44 7.36
CA VAL A 65 -15.59 -24.10 6.80
C VAL A 65 -16.46 -23.92 5.56
N ASP A 66 -17.23 -22.84 5.51
CA ASP A 66 -17.99 -22.41 4.35
C ASP A 66 -17.31 -21.20 3.70
N VAL A 67 -16.69 -21.41 2.54
CA VAL A 67 -16.03 -20.34 1.78
C VAL A 67 -16.91 -19.89 0.63
N LYS A 68 -17.30 -18.62 0.66
CA LYS A 68 -18.00 -17.95 -0.43
C LYS A 68 -17.11 -16.95 -1.14
N GLN A 69 -16.67 -17.32 -2.34
CA GLN A 69 -16.01 -16.41 -3.27
C GLN A 69 -17.06 -15.67 -4.09
N PHE A 70 -16.94 -14.34 -4.16
CA PHE A 70 -17.66 -13.50 -5.11
C PHE A 70 -16.72 -13.01 -6.20
N SER A 71 -17.27 -12.58 -7.31
CA SER A 71 -16.55 -11.96 -8.42
C SER A 71 -17.48 -11.02 -9.17
N TYR A 72 -16.94 -10.27 -10.14
CA TYR A 72 -17.73 -9.35 -10.95
C TYR A 72 -18.89 -10.03 -11.69
N SER A 73 -18.75 -11.32 -12.05
CA SER A 73 -19.84 -12.10 -12.66
C SER A 73 -20.99 -12.42 -11.70
N ASP A 74 -20.76 -12.34 -10.38
CA ASP A 74 -21.77 -12.61 -9.35
C ASP A 74 -22.45 -11.32 -8.88
N ILE A 75 -21.65 -10.28 -8.60
CA ILE A 75 -22.05 -9.02 -7.99
C ILE A 75 -20.97 -7.97 -8.25
N SER A 76 -21.31 -6.69 -8.37
CA SER A 76 -20.29 -5.64 -8.43
C SER A 76 -19.47 -5.60 -7.14
N TYR A 77 -18.26 -5.04 -7.18
CA TYR A 77 -17.43 -4.94 -5.98
C TYR A 77 -18.11 -4.03 -4.93
N GLU A 78 -18.74 -2.94 -5.35
CA GLU A 78 -19.46 -2.02 -4.48
C GLU A 78 -20.65 -2.71 -3.80
N ASP A 79 -21.44 -3.48 -4.56
CA ASP A 79 -22.55 -4.24 -4.00
C ASP A 79 -22.07 -5.38 -3.09
N TYR A 80 -20.91 -6.00 -3.40
CA TYR A 80 -20.26 -6.96 -2.49
C TYR A 80 -19.87 -6.30 -1.17
N VAL A 81 -19.24 -5.12 -1.20
CA VAL A 81 -18.86 -4.38 0.01
C VAL A 81 -20.09 -4.08 0.87
N LEU A 82 -21.19 -3.63 0.26
CA LEU A 82 -22.46 -3.42 0.97
C LEU A 82 -23.00 -4.71 1.59
N LYS A 83 -23.03 -5.81 0.81
CA LYS A 83 -23.51 -7.12 1.26
C LYS A 83 -22.67 -7.67 2.42
N ARG A 84 -21.34 -7.61 2.30
CA ARG A 84 -20.38 -8.03 3.33
C ARG A 84 -20.57 -7.23 4.61
N ASN A 85 -20.71 -5.91 4.51
CA ASN A 85 -20.90 -5.04 5.67
C ASN A 85 -22.22 -5.36 6.40
N LEU A 86 -23.31 -5.63 5.67
CA LEU A 86 -24.58 -6.08 6.25
C LEU A 86 -24.46 -7.45 6.92
N ALA A 87 -23.78 -8.42 6.27
CA ALA A 87 -23.55 -9.74 6.86
C ALA A 87 -22.76 -9.65 8.17
N ILE A 88 -21.76 -8.76 8.23
CA ILE A 88 -21.01 -8.47 9.46
C ILE A 88 -21.91 -7.88 10.54
N GLU A 89 -22.79 -6.92 10.22
CA GLU A 89 -23.73 -6.34 11.20
C GLU A 89 -24.69 -7.37 11.79
N HIS A 90 -25.07 -8.36 11.00
CA HIS A 90 -25.99 -9.42 11.41
C HIS A 90 -25.31 -10.64 12.04
N GLY A 91 -23.98 -10.69 12.04
CA GLY A 91 -23.22 -11.84 12.55
C GLY A 91 -23.28 -13.07 11.64
N ASP A 92 -23.51 -12.87 10.35
CA ASP A 92 -23.57 -13.92 9.33
C ASP A 92 -22.20 -14.26 8.72
N LEU A 93 -21.13 -13.62 9.19
CA LEU A 93 -19.77 -13.74 8.65
C LEU A 93 -18.74 -13.80 9.78
N ASP A 94 -17.79 -14.73 9.69
CA ASP A 94 -16.73 -14.90 10.69
C ASP A 94 -15.39 -14.33 10.24
N MET A 95 -15.07 -14.43 8.95
CA MET A 95 -13.83 -13.90 8.39
C MET A 95 -14.03 -13.32 6.99
N THR A 96 -13.26 -12.30 6.65
CA THR A 96 -13.19 -11.78 5.29
C THR A 96 -11.80 -11.28 4.96
N PHE A 97 -11.49 -11.29 3.66
CA PHE A 97 -10.23 -10.79 3.13
C PHE A 97 -10.52 -9.65 2.18
N ASP A 98 -9.95 -8.49 2.47
CA ASP A 98 -10.04 -7.33 1.62
C ASP A 98 -8.90 -6.36 1.95
N LEU A 99 -8.81 -5.27 1.21
CA LEU A 99 -7.86 -4.19 1.40
C LEU A 99 -8.28 -3.33 2.60
N PRO A 100 -7.32 -2.74 3.33
CA PRO A 100 -7.60 -1.95 4.53
C PRO A 100 -8.59 -0.80 4.26
N GLY A 101 -8.44 -0.10 3.13
CA GLY A 101 -9.36 0.97 2.73
C GLY A 101 -10.83 0.52 2.62
N SER A 102 -11.08 -0.68 2.08
CA SER A 102 -12.43 -1.27 1.98
C SER A 102 -13.00 -1.69 3.34
N LEU A 103 -12.12 -2.08 4.26
CA LEU A 103 -12.47 -2.52 5.61
C LEU A 103 -12.60 -1.36 6.59
N TYR A 104 -12.17 -0.15 6.22
CA TYR A 104 -12.12 1.01 7.11
C TYR A 104 -13.48 1.38 7.72
N ALA A 105 -14.57 1.25 6.96
CA ALA A 105 -15.93 1.48 7.46
C ALA A 105 -16.31 0.52 8.62
N LEU A 106 -15.65 -0.64 8.70
CA LEU A 106 -15.88 -1.67 9.71
C LEU A 106 -14.93 -1.57 10.91
N ARG A 107 -14.05 -0.56 10.98
CA ARG A 107 -12.95 -0.50 11.95
C ARG A 107 -13.35 -0.67 13.42
N ASN A 108 -14.53 -0.17 13.80
CA ASN A 108 -15.05 -0.24 15.18
C ASN A 108 -15.70 -1.60 15.49
N LYS A 109 -15.72 -2.53 14.54
CA LYS A 109 -16.30 -3.86 14.64
C LYS A 109 -15.23 -4.95 14.58
N ALA A 110 -13.95 -4.59 14.57
CA ALA A 110 -12.87 -5.56 14.56
C ALA A 110 -12.87 -6.40 15.84
N ALA A 111 -12.54 -7.68 15.69
CA ALA A 111 -12.32 -8.60 16.79
C ALA A 111 -11.01 -8.31 17.53
N ASP A 112 -10.84 -9.01 18.67
CA ASP A 112 -9.59 -9.07 19.39
C ASP A 112 -8.65 -10.11 18.76
N TYR A 113 -7.63 -9.65 18.04
CA TYR A 113 -6.67 -10.51 17.35
C TYR A 113 -5.66 -11.19 18.29
N ASP A 114 -5.55 -10.79 19.56
CA ASP A 114 -4.69 -11.48 20.55
C ASP A 114 -5.17 -12.91 20.84
N ARG A 115 -6.38 -13.25 20.40
CA ARG A 115 -6.95 -14.59 20.45
C ARG A 115 -6.34 -15.55 19.41
N ILE A 116 -5.64 -15.04 18.40
CA ILE A 116 -4.86 -15.83 17.44
C ILE A 116 -3.48 -16.09 18.07
N GLU A 117 -3.11 -17.35 18.31
CA GLU A 117 -1.90 -17.71 19.08
C GLU A 117 -0.60 -17.11 18.49
N SER A 118 -0.49 -17.11 17.17
CA SER A 118 0.63 -16.63 16.39
C SER A 118 0.63 -15.12 16.17
N TYR A 119 -0.44 -14.40 16.55
CA TYR A 119 -0.50 -12.94 16.43
C TYR A 119 0.57 -12.23 17.27
N LYS A 120 1.01 -12.85 18.37
CA LYS A 120 2.18 -12.39 19.15
C LYS A 120 3.43 -12.18 18.29
N ASN A 121 3.56 -12.92 17.20
CA ASN A 121 4.70 -12.87 16.28
C ASN A 121 4.56 -11.79 15.20
N VAL A 122 3.40 -11.17 14.99
CA VAL A 122 3.24 -10.06 14.06
C VAL A 122 4.07 -8.87 14.55
N PHE A 123 4.67 -8.08 13.65
CA PHE A 123 5.39 -6.88 14.05
C PHE A 123 4.48 -5.89 14.79
N ASP A 124 4.99 -5.25 15.84
CA ASP A 124 4.18 -4.45 16.75
C ASP A 124 3.47 -3.27 16.07
N ASN A 125 4.05 -2.71 15.00
CA ASN A 125 3.44 -1.62 14.25
C ASN A 125 2.23 -2.05 13.39
N TYR A 126 2.06 -3.34 13.13
CA TYR A 126 0.84 -3.90 12.53
C TYR A 126 -0.20 -4.33 13.56
N LYS A 127 0.11 -4.25 14.86
CA LYS A 127 -0.82 -4.64 15.93
C LYS A 127 -1.80 -3.51 16.28
N ASN A 128 -2.89 -3.88 16.96
CA ASN A 128 -3.93 -2.96 17.44
C ASN A 128 -4.66 -2.20 16.32
N GLN A 129 -4.77 -2.82 15.15
CA GLN A 129 -5.46 -2.29 13.97
C GLN A 129 -6.75 -3.06 13.74
N TYR A 130 -7.65 -2.53 12.92
CA TYR A 130 -8.95 -3.17 12.69
C TYR A 130 -8.88 -4.42 11.80
N CYS A 131 -7.76 -4.63 11.11
CA CYS A 131 -7.49 -5.81 10.31
C CYS A 131 -5.99 -6.12 10.40
N VAL A 132 -5.62 -7.37 10.09
CA VAL A 132 -4.22 -7.82 10.15
C VAL A 132 -3.72 -8.07 8.72
N PRO A 133 -2.72 -7.31 8.24
CA PRO A 133 -2.13 -7.54 6.92
C PRO A 133 -1.55 -8.95 6.81
N LEU A 134 -1.72 -9.59 5.65
CA LEU A 134 -1.15 -10.92 5.40
C LEU A 134 0.32 -10.85 4.97
N CYS A 135 0.71 -9.70 4.40
CA CYS A 135 2.02 -9.40 3.84
C CYS A 135 2.29 -7.89 3.92
N THR A 136 3.48 -7.48 3.52
CA THR A 136 3.86 -6.06 3.46
C THR A 136 4.63 -5.73 2.19
N VAL A 137 4.59 -4.46 1.78
CA VAL A 137 5.26 -3.97 0.59
C VAL A 137 6.02 -2.70 0.92
N LEU A 138 7.25 -2.66 0.43
CA LEU A 138 8.04 -1.45 0.30
C LEU A 138 8.80 -1.60 -1.01
N ARG A 139 8.77 -0.59 -1.86
CA ARG A 139 9.49 -0.61 -3.15
C ARG A 139 10.63 0.39 -3.14
N VAL A 140 11.42 0.31 -4.20
CA VAL A 140 12.52 1.23 -4.42
C VAL A 140 12.42 1.92 -5.78
N ASN A 141 12.95 3.13 -5.84
CA ASN A 141 13.28 3.83 -7.08
C ASN A 141 14.81 3.87 -7.27
N PHE A 142 15.28 4.26 -8.45
CA PHE A 142 16.68 4.28 -8.81
C PHE A 142 17.06 5.63 -9.39
N VAL A 143 18.16 6.18 -8.90
CA VAL A 143 18.72 7.45 -9.37
C VAL A 143 20.05 7.18 -10.04
N ASN A 144 20.23 7.70 -11.24
CA ASN A 144 21.48 7.55 -11.98
C ASN A 144 22.62 8.32 -11.29
N ASN A 145 23.68 7.61 -10.89
CA ASN A 145 24.82 8.21 -10.20
C ASN A 145 25.57 9.24 -11.06
N ASP A 146 25.58 9.08 -12.38
CA ASP A 146 26.24 10.04 -13.28
C ASP A 146 25.54 11.41 -13.25
N ALA A 147 24.22 11.42 -13.09
CA ALA A 147 23.45 12.64 -12.91
C ALA A 147 23.78 13.33 -11.57
N LEU A 148 23.94 12.56 -10.49
CA LEU A 148 24.34 13.11 -9.18
C LEU A 148 25.75 13.71 -9.21
N ILE A 149 26.71 12.96 -9.75
CA ILE A 149 28.12 13.36 -9.81
C ILE A 149 28.29 14.67 -10.59
N LYS A 150 27.55 14.86 -11.68
CA LYS A 150 27.58 16.10 -12.47
C LYS A 150 27.29 17.35 -11.64
N TYR A 151 26.44 17.24 -10.62
CA TYR A 151 26.06 18.35 -9.74
C TYR A 151 26.80 18.33 -8.39
N ASN A 152 27.96 17.65 -8.34
CA ASN A 152 28.80 17.50 -7.15
C ASN A 152 28.07 16.89 -5.95
N ILE A 153 27.13 15.97 -6.21
CA ILE A 153 26.45 15.19 -5.18
C ILE A 153 27.10 13.81 -5.14
N GLU A 154 27.63 13.44 -3.98
CA GLU A 154 28.27 12.14 -3.78
C GLU A 154 27.19 11.04 -3.73
N PRO A 155 27.26 10.04 -4.63
CA PRO A 155 26.32 8.93 -4.63
C PRO A 155 26.37 8.12 -3.34
N LYS A 156 25.21 7.62 -2.92
CA LYS A 156 25.08 6.69 -1.80
C LYS A 156 24.51 5.38 -2.32
N ASN A 157 24.75 4.28 -1.62
CA ASN A 157 24.13 3.01 -1.96
C ASN A 157 22.59 3.06 -1.87
N VAL A 158 22.10 3.52 -0.71
CA VAL A 158 20.69 3.54 -0.36
C VAL A 158 20.33 4.81 0.40
N ILE A 159 19.27 5.50 -0.03
CA ILE A 159 18.73 6.73 0.59
C ILE A 159 17.22 6.62 0.85
N SER A 160 16.69 7.44 1.75
CA SER A 160 15.23 7.60 1.93
C SER A 160 14.61 8.46 0.83
N LEU A 161 13.26 8.48 0.77
CA LEU A 161 12.54 9.36 -0.14
C LEU A 161 12.78 10.85 0.18
N ASP A 162 12.84 11.21 1.46
CA ASP A 162 13.09 12.60 1.87
C ASP A 162 14.51 13.04 1.42
N GLU A 163 15.52 12.17 1.60
CA GLU A 163 16.87 12.43 1.10
C GLU A 163 16.90 12.59 -0.43
N TYR A 164 16.07 11.82 -1.16
CA TYR A 164 15.93 11.93 -2.60
C TYR A 164 15.39 13.30 -3.02
N TYR A 165 14.33 13.79 -2.37
CA TYR A 165 13.81 15.12 -2.66
C TYR A 165 14.81 16.23 -2.32
N ASP A 166 15.50 16.15 -1.18
CA ASP A 166 16.55 17.08 -0.80
C ASP A 166 17.72 17.10 -1.81
N ILE A 167 18.06 15.94 -2.38
CA ILE A 167 19.04 15.84 -3.46
C ILE A 167 18.55 16.62 -4.69
N LYS A 168 17.30 16.42 -5.15
CA LYS A 168 16.75 17.16 -6.29
C LYS A 168 16.79 18.67 -6.07
N GLN A 169 16.42 19.14 -4.88
CA GLN A 169 16.47 20.58 -4.57
C GLN A 169 17.91 21.12 -4.62
N ARG A 170 18.89 20.38 -4.08
CA ARG A 170 20.31 20.76 -4.17
C ARG A 170 20.83 20.75 -5.61
N MET A 171 20.38 19.80 -6.43
CA MET A 171 20.70 19.77 -7.87
C MET A 171 20.19 21.04 -8.56
N LYS A 172 18.94 21.45 -8.31
CA LYS A 172 18.37 22.70 -8.86
C LYS A 172 19.17 23.93 -8.43
N VAL A 173 19.56 24.03 -7.15
CA VAL A 173 20.45 25.11 -6.66
C VAL A 173 21.81 25.11 -7.37
N ASN A 174 22.31 23.94 -7.75
CA ASN A 174 23.53 23.78 -8.54
C ASN A 174 23.31 23.90 -10.06
N GLY A 175 22.13 24.37 -10.48
CA GLY A 175 21.79 24.66 -11.87
C GLY A 175 21.30 23.47 -12.68
N ALA A 176 20.87 22.38 -12.06
CA ALA A 176 20.15 21.32 -12.78
C ALA A 176 18.78 21.81 -13.25
N GLU A 177 18.36 21.34 -14.41
CA GLU A 177 17.03 21.59 -14.98
C GLU A 177 16.38 20.24 -15.24
N PHE A 178 15.14 20.07 -14.80
CA PHE A 178 14.38 18.85 -14.98
C PHE A 178 13.22 19.12 -15.93
N LYS A 179 13.02 18.23 -16.91
CA LYS A 179 11.89 18.35 -17.83
C LYS A 179 10.60 18.18 -17.04
N LEU A 180 9.72 19.18 -17.09
CA LEU A 180 8.39 19.05 -16.50
C LEU A 180 7.52 18.13 -17.35
N ASN A 181 7.27 16.93 -16.84
CA ASN A 181 6.30 15.98 -17.35
C ASN A 181 5.35 15.54 -16.22
N SER A 182 4.42 14.63 -16.51
CA SER A 182 3.50 14.10 -15.50
C SER A 182 4.22 13.55 -14.27
N GLN A 183 5.26 12.71 -14.44
CA GLN A 183 5.97 12.12 -13.32
C GLN A 183 6.70 13.16 -12.46
N GLU A 184 7.42 14.11 -13.07
CA GLU A 184 8.09 15.20 -12.37
C GLU A 184 7.10 16.08 -11.61
N PHE A 185 5.97 16.43 -12.24
CA PHE A 185 4.94 17.24 -11.61
C PHE A 185 4.36 16.57 -10.37
N MET A 186 4.08 15.26 -10.46
CA MET A 186 3.54 14.53 -9.32
C MET A 186 4.57 14.33 -8.19
N GLU A 187 5.87 14.18 -8.50
CA GLU A 187 6.92 14.19 -7.47
C GLU A 187 7.04 15.56 -6.77
N LEU A 188 6.84 16.66 -7.49
CA LEU A 188 6.79 18.00 -6.88
C LEU A 188 5.58 18.15 -5.96
N VAL A 189 4.41 17.66 -6.37
CA VAL A 189 3.20 17.62 -5.53
C VAL A 189 3.47 16.84 -4.23
N ASP A 190 4.08 15.66 -4.33
CA ASP A 190 4.42 14.83 -3.17
C ASP A 190 5.44 15.55 -2.26
N TYR A 191 6.51 16.11 -2.82
CA TYR A 191 7.52 16.87 -2.08
C TYR A 191 6.93 18.05 -1.30
N TYR A 192 6.14 18.92 -1.96
CA TYR A 192 5.58 20.10 -1.31
C TYR A 192 4.49 19.75 -0.28
N SER A 193 3.79 18.64 -0.48
CA SER A 193 2.86 18.11 0.53
C SER A 193 3.60 17.64 1.79
N ILE A 194 4.67 16.86 1.63
CA ILE A 194 5.50 16.36 2.75
C ILE A 194 6.19 17.53 3.47
N LYS A 195 6.82 18.44 2.73
CA LYS A 195 7.53 19.62 3.27
C LYS A 195 6.63 20.47 4.17
N ASN A 196 5.33 20.54 3.85
CA ASN A 196 4.36 21.36 4.57
C ASN A 196 3.48 20.57 5.55
N ASP A 197 3.83 19.31 5.88
CA ASP A 197 3.03 18.40 6.73
C ASP A 197 1.55 18.32 6.31
N LEU A 198 1.30 18.42 5.00
CA LEU A 198 -0.04 18.36 4.45
C LEU A 198 -0.53 16.91 4.48
N LYS A 199 -1.53 16.66 5.32
CA LYS A 199 -2.12 15.34 5.52
C LYS A 199 -3.61 15.43 5.74
N ILE A 200 -4.25 14.29 5.53
CA ILE A 200 -5.63 14.08 5.90
C ILE A 200 -5.69 13.87 7.41
N LEU A 201 -6.43 14.75 8.08
CA LEU A 201 -6.65 14.74 9.52
C LEU A 201 -8.07 14.25 9.83
N ARG A 202 -8.27 13.79 11.06
CA ARG A 202 -9.57 13.30 11.52
C ARG A 202 -9.87 13.72 12.94
N ASP A 203 -11.11 14.13 13.17
CA ASP A 203 -11.66 14.40 14.50
C ASP A 203 -13.06 13.78 14.67
N GLN A 204 -13.78 14.19 15.72
CA GLN A 204 -15.14 13.75 15.99
C GLN A 204 -16.18 14.22 14.96
N LYS A 205 -15.87 15.26 14.18
CA LYS A 205 -16.75 15.86 13.18
C LYS A 205 -16.53 15.25 11.80
N GLY A 206 -15.37 14.66 11.55
CA GLY A 206 -15.09 13.94 10.32
C GLY A 206 -13.63 14.03 9.89
N THR A 207 -13.42 13.83 8.60
CA THR A 207 -12.13 13.98 7.92
C THR A 207 -11.96 15.43 7.47
N TYR A 208 -10.75 15.99 7.56
CA TYR A 208 -10.45 17.36 7.11
C TYR A 208 -8.99 17.52 6.68
N ILE A 209 -8.66 18.68 6.10
CA ILE A 209 -7.28 19.12 5.86
C ILE A 209 -7.03 20.46 6.52
N ASP A 210 -5.78 20.73 6.88
CA ASP A 210 -5.38 22.09 7.24
C ASP A 210 -5.28 22.94 5.97
N LYS A 211 -6.25 23.85 5.79
CA LYS A 211 -6.31 24.75 4.64
C LYS A 211 -5.08 25.66 4.53
N THR A 212 -4.47 26.04 5.65
CA THR A 212 -3.26 26.87 5.65
C THR A 212 -2.09 26.08 5.08
N SER A 213 -1.91 24.84 5.56
CA SER A 213 -0.86 23.94 5.09
C SER A 213 -1.06 23.58 3.61
N ALA A 214 -2.31 23.35 3.20
CA ALA A 214 -2.66 23.08 1.81
C ALA A 214 -2.35 24.27 0.88
N LEU A 215 -2.78 25.48 1.26
CA LEU A 215 -2.51 26.69 0.50
C LEU A 215 -1.01 26.97 0.38
N THR A 216 -0.27 26.77 1.47
CA THR A 216 1.20 26.94 1.50
C THR A 216 1.86 25.96 0.54
N ALA A 217 1.51 24.67 0.61
CA ALA A 217 2.04 23.65 -0.29
C ALA A 217 1.78 23.97 -1.77
N ILE A 218 0.54 24.37 -2.10
CA ILE A 218 0.14 24.73 -3.47
C ILE A 218 0.91 25.96 -3.95
N SER A 219 1.05 26.97 -3.11
CA SER A 219 1.73 28.23 -3.47
C SER A 219 3.23 28.01 -3.70
N GLU A 220 3.91 27.29 -2.81
CA GLU A 220 5.32 26.97 -2.98
C GLU A 220 5.58 26.08 -4.21
N LEU A 221 4.68 25.14 -4.51
CA LEU A 221 4.73 24.32 -5.72
C LEU A 221 4.62 25.17 -6.99
N ILE A 222 3.67 26.10 -7.03
CA ILE A 222 3.48 27.01 -8.17
C ILE A 222 4.70 27.89 -8.36
N ASP A 223 5.24 28.44 -7.27
CA ASP A 223 6.42 29.31 -7.31
C ASP A 223 7.64 28.55 -7.84
N ASP A 224 7.83 27.29 -7.43
CA ASP A 224 8.90 26.43 -7.94
C ASP A 224 8.73 26.14 -9.43
N ILE A 225 7.52 25.76 -9.87
CA ILE A 225 7.23 25.51 -11.29
C ILE A 225 7.50 26.74 -12.13
N LYS A 226 6.96 27.91 -11.73
CA LYS A 226 7.14 29.17 -12.48
C LYS A 226 8.59 29.63 -12.53
N SER A 227 9.39 29.29 -11.52
CA SER A 227 10.78 29.73 -11.42
C SER A 227 11.78 28.80 -12.11
N ASN A 228 11.50 27.50 -12.14
CA ASN A 228 12.50 26.48 -12.49
C ASN A 228 12.11 25.58 -13.68
N TYR A 229 10.91 25.72 -14.24
CA TYR A 229 10.42 24.79 -15.27
C TYR A 229 9.75 25.50 -16.45
N GLU A 230 9.84 24.88 -17.64
CA GLU A 230 8.93 25.20 -18.74
C GLU A 230 7.57 24.52 -18.49
N TYR A 231 6.52 25.30 -18.24
CA TYR A 231 5.21 24.80 -17.82
C TYR A 231 4.12 24.89 -18.90
N GLU A 232 4.51 25.02 -20.17
CA GLU A 232 3.58 24.93 -21.31
C GLU A 232 2.83 23.59 -21.32
N TYR A 233 3.48 22.51 -20.87
CA TYR A 233 2.86 21.19 -20.64
C TYR A 233 1.57 21.29 -19.80
N ILE A 234 1.63 22.02 -18.68
CA ILE A 234 0.48 22.22 -17.79
C ILE A 234 -0.59 23.09 -18.47
N ILE A 235 -0.18 24.16 -19.16
CA ILE A 235 -1.12 25.08 -19.82
C ILE A 235 -1.90 24.38 -20.93
N ASN A 236 -1.20 23.59 -21.74
CA ASN A 236 -1.76 22.96 -22.94
C ASN A 236 -2.47 21.63 -22.67
N ASP A 237 -2.42 21.13 -21.43
CA ASP A 237 -3.02 19.85 -21.01
C ASP A 237 -2.57 18.70 -21.92
N SER A 238 -1.28 18.68 -22.27
CA SER A 238 -0.73 17.66 -23.15
C SER A 238 -0.59 16.33 -22.41
N ASP A 239 -1.09 15.24 -23.02
CA ASP A 239 -0.91 13.86 -22.52
C ASP A 239 0.55 13.34 -22.71
N ASP A 240 1.55 14.02 -22.13
CA ASP A 240 2.96 13.55 -22.10
C ASP A 240 3.17 12.65 -20.87
N TYR A 241 2.64 11.43 -20.96
CA TYR A 241 2.91 10.39 -19.97
C TYR A 241 4.31 9.79 -20.22
N ASP A 242 5.32 10.35 -19.56
CA ASP A 242 6.66 9.75 -19.47
C ASP A 242 6.92 9.39 -18.00
N TYR A 243 7.18 8.12 -17.75
CA TYR A 243 7.50 7.59 -16.42
C TYR A 243 8.92 7.96 -15.98
N ARG A 244 9.74 8.51 -16.88
CA ARG A 244 11.12 8.90 -16.64
C ARG A 244 11.21 10.37 -16.26
N ILE A 245 12.09 10.67 -15.32
CA ILE A 245 12.49 12.03 -15.00
C ILE A 245 13.82 12.30 -15.71
N ILE A 246 13.84 13.36 -16.52
CA ILE A 246 14.98 13.70 -17.37
C ILE A 246 15.66 14.96 -16.83
N GLU A 247 16.98 14.90 -16.62
CA GLU A 247 17.80 16.08 -16.34
C GLU A 247 18.31 16.66 -17.66
N GLU A 248 17.76 17.81 -18.05
CA GLU A 248 17.85 18.33 -19.42
C GLU A 248 19.27 18.73 -19.82
N LYS A 249 20.08 19.25 -18.89
CA LYS A 249 21.43 19.71 -19.24
C LYS A 249 22.41 18.56 -19.46
N SER A 250 22.17 17.38 -18.90
CA SER A 250 23.01 16.20 -19.13
C SER A 250 22.42 15.29 -20.20
N GLY A 251 21.10 15.35 -20.38
CA GLY A 251 20.36 14.35 -21.13
C GLY A 251 20.31 12.99 -20.42
N TYR A 252 20.77 12.91 -19.16
CA TYR A 252 20.63 11.68 -18.38
C TYR A 252 19.18 11.52 -17.92
N GLU A 253 18.73 10.27 -17.98
CA GLU A 253 17.61 9.82 -17.17
C GLU A 253 18.03 9.90 -15.71
N PHE A 254 17.42 10.82 -14.96
CA PHE A 254 17.67 11.01 -13.55
C PHE A 254 17.08 9.86 -12.74
N SER A 255 15.80 9.57 -12.96
CA SER A 255 15.11 8.38 -12.46
C SER A 255 14.20 7.83 -13.57
N GLY A 256 14.04 6.50 -13.62
CA GLY A 256 13.29 5.88 -14.71
C GLY A 256 13.53 4.40 -14.95
N LEU A 257 14.12 3.65 -14.00
CA LEU A 257 14.08 2.19 -14.13
C LEU A 257 12.62 1.73 -13.97
N MET A 258 12.01 1.27 -15.08
CA MET A 258 10.60 0.85 -15.25
C MET A 258 10.22 -0.43 -14.48
N TYR A 259 10.83 -0.68 -13.33
CA TYR A 259 10.67 -1.92 -12.57
C TYR A 259 10.36 -1.61 -11.11
N ASN A 260 9.28 -2.21 -10.61
CA ASN A 260 8.86 -2.08 -9.21
C ASN A 260 9.64 -3.05 -8.33
N TYR A 261 10.91 -2.78 -8.07
CA TYR A 261 11.74 -3.61 -7.20
C TYR A 261 11.28 -3.50 -5.74
N SER A 262 11.21 -4.64 -5.06
CA SER A 262 10.93 -4.74 -3.63
C SER A 262 12.14 -4.38 -2.78
N ALA A 263 11.95 -3.57 -1.76
CA ALA A 263 12.93 -3.36 -0.69
C ALA A 263 12.92 -4.49 0.35
N LEU A 264 12.05 -5.49 0.21
CA LEU A 264 11.76 -6.50 1.23
C LEU A 264 12.01 -7.93 0.77
N ASN A 265 12.33 -8.13 -0.51
CA ASN A 265 12.41 -9.46 -1.10
C ASN A 265 13.61 -9.58 -2.04
N TYR A 266 14.56 -10.44 -1.69
CA TYR A 266 15.75 -10.67 -2.49
C TYR A 266 15.41 -11.25 -3.87
N ASN A 267 14.36 -12.07 -3.97
CA ASN A 267 14.00 -12.77 -5.21
C ASN A 267 13.50 -11.83 -6.32
N ASP A 268 12.99 -10.64 -5.99
CA ASP A 268 12.50 -9.68 -6.98
C ASP A 268 13.64 -9.08 -7.84
N PHE A 269 14.88 -9.17 -7.35
CA PHE A 269 16.08 -8.74 -8.08
C PHE A 269 16.62 -9.81 -9.05
N ARG A 270 16.04 -11.02 -9.07
CA ARG A 270 16.54 -12.12 -9.90
C ARG A 270 16.32 -11.84 -11.39
N GLY A 271 17.39 -11.92 -12.18
CA GLY A 271 17.32 -11.75 -13.64
C GLY A 271 17.05 -10.32 -14.09
N ARG A 272 17.29 -9.35 -13.20
CA ARG A 272 17.08 -7.92 -13.45
C ARG A 272 18.39 -7.24 -13.92
N PRO A 273 18.31 -6.05 -14.54
CA PRO A 273 19.49 -5.29 -14.95
C PRO A 273 20.45 -4.95 -13.79
N PRO A 274 21.75 -4.70 -14.09
CA PRO A 274 22.72 -4.25 -13.10
C PRO A 274 22.28 -2.98 -12.37
N ILE A 275 22.61 -2.90 -11.08
CA ILE A 275 22.28 -1.79 -10.19
C ILE A 275 23.51 -1.00 -9.74
N GLU A 276 24.70 -1.35 -10.24
CA GLU A 276 26.00 -0.75 -9.88
C GLU A 276 25.98 0.79 -9.94
N ASN A 277 25.51 1.36 -11.05
CA ASN A 277 25.59 2.81 -11.31
C ASN A 277 24.38 3.61 -10.79
N TYR A 278 23.63 3.05 -9.84
CA TYR A 278 22.47 3.73 -9.27
C TYR A 278 22.67 4.09 -7.80
N THR A 279 21.87 5.01 -7.31
CA THR A 279 21.54 5.18 -5.89
C THR A 279 20.13 4.65 -5.72
N ILE A 280 19.90 3.78 -4.75
CA ILE A 280 18.57 3.16 -4.54
C ILE A 280 17.79 3.99 -3.53
N VAL A 281 16.60 4.43 -3.89
CA VAL A 281 15.71 5.23 -3.06
C VAL A 281 14.66 4.32 -2.46
N LEU A 282 14.57 4.25 -1.13
CA LEU A 282 13.46 3.59 -0.46
C LEU A 282 12.23 4.48 -0.55
N LEU A 283 11.09 3.93 -0.98
CA LEU A 283 9.81 4.67 -1.02
C LEU A 283 9.11 4.61 0.35
N ASP A 284 9.84 4.98 1.40
CA ASP A 284 9.48 4.83 2.82
C ASP A 284 8.51 5.88 3.38
N ASN A 285 8.30 6.97 2.65
CA ASN A 285 7.35 8.04 3.02
C ASN A 285 6.49 8.48 1.82
N ASN A 286 6.20 7.57 0.90
CA ASN A 286 5.48 7.90 -0.32
C ASN A 286 4.00 7.55 -0.18
N GLY A 287 3.17 8.56 0.13
CA GLY A 287 1.72 8.38 0.25
C GLY A 287 1.07 7.88 -1.05
N ASP A 288 1.60 8.26 -2.22
CA ASP A 288 1.07 7.84 -3.52
C ASP A 288 1.35 6.37 -3.75
N PHE A 289 2.60 5.97 -3.48
CA PHE A 289 3.04 4.60 -3.51
C PHE A 289 2.19 3.75 -2.56
N PHE A 290 2.00 4.19 -1.31
CA PHE A 290 1.10 3.50 -0.40
C PHE A 290 -0.34 3.48 -0.93
N SER A 291 -0.84 4.50 -1.63
CA SER A 291 -2.20 4.55 -2.18
C SER A 291 -2.40 3.65 -3.42
N LEU A 292 -1.45 3.65 -4.35
CA LEU A 292 -1.45 2.83 -5.56
C LEU A 292 -1.31 1.34 -5.21
N TYR A 293 -0.50 1.03 -4.19
CA TYR A 293 -0.26 -0.35 -3.77
C TYR A 293 -1.24 -0.85 -2.70
N ASN A 294 -1.86 0.05 -1.92
CA ASN A 294 -3.02 -0.33 -1.09
C ASN A 294 -4.21 -0.78 -1.92
N ARG A 295 -4.31 -0.33 -3.18
CA ARG A 295 -5.36 -0.82 -4.09
C ARG A 295 -5.09 -2.24 -4.60
N VAL A 296 -3.90 -2.83 -4.39
CA VAL A 296 -3.50 -4.05 -5.11
C VAL A 296 -2.77 -5.12 -4.28
N ILE A 297 -2.01 -4.81 -3.21
CA ILE A 297 -0.98 -5.76 -2.72
C ILE A 297 -1.02 -6.13 -1.22
N MET A 298 -1.70 -5.42 -0.33
CA MET A 298 -1.73 -5.78 1.10
C MET A 298 -3.13 -6.24 1.57
N PRO A 299 -3.60 -7.44 1.15
CA PRO A 299 -4.82 -8.02 1.69
C PRO A 299 -4.69 -8.17 3.20
N CYS A 300 -5.78 -7.86 3.88
CA CYS A 300 -5.87 -7.98 5.33
C CYS A 300 -6.93 -9.02 5.69
N LEU A 301 -6.64 -9.80 6.72
CA LEU A 301 -7.63 -10.56 7.45
C LEU A 301 -8.47 -9.59 8.29
N PHE A 302 -9.79 -9.65 8.13
CA PHE A 302 -10.73 -9.00 9.04
C PHE A 302 -11.64 -10.04 9.69
N MET A 303 -11.73 -9.98 11.01
CA MET A 303 -12.65 -10.78 11.82
C MET A 303 -13.58 -9.83 12.59
N PRO A 304 -14.91 -10.01 12.52
CA PRO A 304 -15.83 -9.14 13.23
C PRO A 304 -15.99 -9.58 14.69
N SER A 305 -15.99 -8.63 15.63
CA SER A 305 -16.13 -8.89 17.07
C SER A 305 -17.47 -9.49 17.47
N ILE A 306 -18.49 -9.38 16.61
CA ILE A 306 -19.81 -10.00 16.81
C ILE A 306 -19.80 -11.50 16.51
N SER A 307 -18.81 -12.00 15.74
CA SER A 307 -18.64 -13.44 15.53
C SER A 307 -18.33 -14.12 16.86
N LYS A 308 -19.02 -15.23 17.09
CA LYS A 308 -18.86 -16.08 18.28
C LYS A 308 -18.15 -17.39 17.96
N ASN A 309 -17.69 -17.58 16.73
CA ASN A 309 -17.09 -18.83 16.29
C ASN A 309 -15.59 -18.85 16.64
N ASP A 310 -15.25 -19.48 17.77
CA ASP A 310 -13.88 -19.56 18.25
C ASP A 310 -12.95 -20.32 17.30
N ASN A 311 -13.49 -21.22 16.48
CA ASN A 311 -12.74 -21.96 15.47
C ASN A 311 -12.14 -21.04 14.40
N ALA A 312 -12.72 -19.86 14.17
CA ALA A 312 -12.18 -18.87 13.25
C ALA A 312 -10.77 -18.43 13.65
N TYR A 313 -10.50 -18.27 14.96
CA TYR A 313 -9.17 -17.89 15.45
C TYR A 313 -8.16 -19.03 15.30
N ILE A 314 -8.61 -20.28 15.49
CA ILE A 314 -7.78 -21.48 15.34
C ILE A 314 -7.27 -21.60 13.91
N ILE A 315 -8.17 -21.48 12.93
CA ILE A 315 -7.77 -21.63 11.52
C ILE A 315 -7.05 -20.39 10.97
N ALA A 316 -7.36 -19.19 11.48
CA ALA A 316 -6.62 -17.96 11.12
C ALA A 316 -5.16 -17.99 11.57
N ASP A 317 -4.85 -18.77 12.61
CA ASP A 317 -3.49 -18.91 13.16
C ASP A 317 -2.46 -19.36 12.12
N THR A 318 -2.88 -20.15 11.13
CA THR A 318 -1.99 -20.63 10.06
C THR A 318 -1.38 -19.49 9.22
N LEU A 319 -2.05 -18.33 9.14
CA LEU A 319 -1.64 -17.20 8.31
C LEU A 319 -0.45 -16.42 8.89
N PHE A 320 -0.16 -16.58 10.19
CA PHE A 320 0.97 -15.90 10.85
C PHE A 320 2.02 -16.88 11.39
N ARG A 321 2.02 -18.10 10.84
CA ARG A 321 3.07 -19.12 11.02
C ARG A 321 4.04 -19.13 9.84
N ASP A 322 5.19 -19.81 10.04
CA ASP A 322 6.28 -19.88 9.06
C ASP A 322 5.83 -20.29 7.66
N GLY A 323 4.99 -21.32 7.54
CA GLY A 323 4.64 -21.90 6.24
C GLY A 323 3.99 -20.91 5.27
N PHE A 324 3.03 -20.12 5.75
CA PHE A 324 2.35 -19.13 4.92
C PHE A 324 3.26 -17.93 4.62
N GLN A 325 3.95 -17.39 5.63
CA GLN A 325 4.82 -16.22 5.47
C GLN A 325 6.02 -16.50 4.55
N LEU A 326 6.63 -17.69 4.65
CA LEU A 326 7.70 -18.12 3.75
C LEU A 326 7.21 -18.29 2.32
N PHE A 327 6.02 -18.86 2.12
CA PHE A 327 5.46 -19.01 0.78
C PHE A 327 5.31 -17.66 0.07
N LEU A 328 4.81 -16.64 0.78
CA LEU A 328 4.66 -15.29 0.22
C LEU A 328 6.03 -14.70 -0.16
N TYR A 329 7.02 -14.86 0.71
CA TYR A 329 8.38 -14.42 0.43
C TYR A 329 9.00 -15.15 -0.78
N GLU A 330 8.86 -16.46 -0.88
CA GLU A 330 9.46 -17.26 -1.96
C GLU A 330 8.90 -16.91 -3.35
N ARG A 331 7.64 -16.45 -3.43
CA ARG A 331 7.05 -15.98 -4.68
C ARG A 331 7.63 -14.65 -5.20
N GLY A 332 8.42 -13.95 -4.39
CA GLY A 332 9.11 -12.74 -4.83
C GLY A 332 8.22 -11.50 -4.92
N MET A 333 6.98 -11.56 -4.42
CA MET A 333 5.99 -10.52 -4.64
C MET A 333 5.93 -9.52 -3.45
N GLU A 334 6.10 -9.99 -2.21
CA GLU A 334 5.96 -9.20 -0.97
C GLU A 334 7.02 -9.53 0.11
N GLY A 335 7.03 -8.72 1.18
CA GLY A 335 7.74 -8.99 2.43
C GLY A 335 6.83 -9.64 3.49
N VAL A 336 7.45 -10.19 4.54
CA VAL A 336 6.75 -10.84 5.66
C VAL A 336 6.31 -9.84 6.72
N VAL A 337 5.25 -10.16 7.46
CA VAL A 337 4.71 -9.32 8.55
C VAL A 337 5.00 -9.87 9.94
N THR A 338 5.72 -11.00 10.02
CA THR A 338 6.02 -11.70 11.28
C THR A 338 7.51 -11.63 11.63
N ASN A 339 7.79 -11.71 12.94
CA ASN A 339 9.10 -11.78 13.55
C ASN A 339 9.37 -13.20 14.09
N LEU A 340 9.20 -14.21 13.24
CA LEU A 340 9.56 -15.59 13.59
C LEU A 340 11.05 -15.81 13.30
N ASP A 341 11.80 -16.31 14.30
CA ASP A 341 13.23 -16.58 14.15
C ASP A 341 13.53 -17.50 12.96
N SER A 342 12.73 -18.56 12.81
CA SER A 342 12.81 -19.53 11.70
C SER A 342 12.55 -18.90 10.35
N THR A 343 11.47 -18.13 10.19
CA THR A 343 11.21 -17.38 8.95
C THR A 343 12.35 -16.42 8.66
N ARG A 344 12.74 -15.59 9.63
CA ARG A 344 13.81 -14.57 9.51
C ARG A 344 15.13 -15.17 9.04
N ASP A 345 15.56 -16.28 9.62
CA ASP A 345 16.79 -16.97 9.23
C ASP A 345 16.70 -17.54 7.81
N LEU A 346 15.56 -18.12 7.43
CA LEU A 346 15.33 -18.68 6.10
C LEU A 346 15.32 -17.62 5.00
N ILE A 347 14.71 -16.46 5.28
CA ILE A 347 14.68 -15.33 4.35
C ILE A 347 15.99 -14.51 4.38
N GLY A 348 17.02 -14.96 5.11
CA GLY A 348 18.39 -14.46 4.99
C GLY A 348 18.79 -13.33 5.96
N PHE A 349 18.05 -13.14 7.06
CA PHE A 349 18.35 -12.14 8.08
C PHE A 349 19.00 -12.76 9.33
N ASP A 350 19.74 -11.97 10.10
CA ASP A 350 20.22 -12.33 11.44
C ASP A 350 19.26 -11.86 12.55
N GLU A 351 19.62 -12.10 13.81
CA GLU A 351 18.80 -11.72 14.98
C GLU A 351 18.55 -10.21 15.11
N ASP A 352 19.45 -9.40 14.57
CA ASP A 352 19.37 -7.94 14.55
C ASP A 352 18.66 -7.41 13.30
N TRP A 353 18.14 -8.30 12.45
CA TRP A 353 17.52 -7.97 11.16
C TRP A 353 18.47 -7.31 10.16
N ASN A 354 19.75 -7.64 10.21
CA ASN A 354 20.65 -7.37 9.09
C ASN A 354 20.53 -8.50 8.07
N TYR A 355 20.40 -8.13 6.79
CA TYR A 355 20.43 -9.11 5.72
C TYR A 355 21.85 -9.61 5.51
N VAL A 356 22.03 -10.92 5.66
CA VAL A 356 23.33 -11.61 5.57
C VAL A 356 23.36 -12.64 4.43
N GLY A 357 22.33 -12.64 3.58
CA GLY A 357 22.13 -13.58 2.48
C GLY A 357 21.31 -14.81 2.90
N VAL A 358 20.60 -15.41 1.94
CA VAL A 358 19.80 -16.64 2.14
C VAL A 358 20.71 -17.76 2.65
N LYS A 359 20.50 -18.19 3.91
CA LYS A 359 21.40 -19.10 4.62
C LYS A 359 21.25 -20.58 4.22
N ASN A 360 20.15 -20.96 3.58
CA ASN A 360 19.68 -22.35 3.52
C ASN A 360 19.31 -22.87 2.11
N LEU A 361 20.02 -22.48 1.06
CA LEU A 361 20.00 -23.31 -0.13
C LEU A 361 21.04 -24.39 0.06
N THR A 362 20.64 -25.64 -0.14
CA THR A 362 21.58 -26.75 -0.26
C THR A 362 21.47 -27.34 -1.65
N ASP A 363 22.60 -27.67 -2.27
CA ASP A 363 22.57 -28.45 -3.51
C ASP A 363 22.07 -29.87 -3.20
N GLU A 364 21.91 -30.69 -4.24
CA GLU A 364 21.53 -32.10 -4.12
C GLU A 364 22.45 -32.94 -3.20
N ASN A 365 23.63 -32.41 -2.84
CA ASN A 365 24.63 -33.04 -1.97
C ASN A 365 24.66 -32.44 -0.56
N GLY A 366 23.76 -31.50 -0.22
CA GLY A 366 23.73 -30.85 1.09
C GLY A 366 24.75 -29.71 1.26
N ASN A 367 25.45 -29.29 0.21
CA ASN A 367 26.39 -28.17 0.29
C ASN A 367 25.62 -26.85 0.31
N LYS A 368 26.01 -25.91 1.19
CA LYS A 368 25.45 -24.56 1.19
C LYS A 368 25.69 -23.88 -0.16
N VAL A 369 24.61 -23.51 -0.83
CA VAL A 369 24.60 -22.74 -2.07
C VAL A 369 24.21 -21.31 -1.72
N SER A 370 24.88 -20.35 -2.34
CA SER A 370 24.47 -18.95 -2.30
C SER A 370 23.78 -18.65 -3.63
N LEU A 371 22.53 -18.15 -3.59
CA LEU A 371 21.88 -17.53 -4.74
C LEU A 371 22.56 -16.17 -4.97
N LYS A 372 23.79 -16.17 -5.50
CA LYS A 372 24.43 -14.90 -5.87
C LYS A 372 23.78 -14.36 -7.13
N MET A 373 22.96 -13.33 -6.98
CA MET A 373 22.27 -12.69 -8.11
C MET A 373 23.12 -11.61 -8.78
N TYR A 374 24.06 -11.02 -8.04
CA TYR A 374 24.93 -9.96 -8.53
C TYR A 374 26.41 -10.20 -8.18
N PRO A 375 27.34 -9.48 -8.82
CA PRO A 375 28.70 -9.29 -8.33
C PRO A 375 28.73 -8.75 -6.88
N LYS A 376 29.82 -9.02 -6.15
CA LYS A 376 29.92 -8.74 -4.71
C LYS A 376 29.56 -7.30 -4.31
N ALA A 377 30.00 -6.29 -5.06
CA ALA A 377 29.73 -4.88 -4.74
C ALA A 377 28.23 -4.54 -4.83
N GLU A 378 27.55 -5.08 -5.85
CA GLU A 378 26.10 -4.93 -6.01
C GLU A 378 25.32 -5.78 -4.99
N GLU A 379 25.84 -6.93 -4.56
CA GLU A 379 25.26 -7.69 -3.45
C GLU A 379 25.28 -6.91 -2.14
N GLU A 380 26.41 -6.28 -1.78
CA GLU A 380 26.50 -5.46 -0.56
C GLU A 380 25.47 -4.33 -0.56
N LYS A 381 25.25 -3.71 -1.73
CA LYS A 381 24.21 -2.71 -1.91
C LYS A 381 22.80 -3.27 -1.74
N LEU A 382 22.51 -4.44 -2.31
CA LEU A 382 21.23 -5.12 -2.12
C LEU A 382 21.00 -5.53 -0.65
N TYR A 383 22.05 -5.95 0.06
CA TYR A 383 21.96 -6.31 1.47
C TYR A 383 21.61 -5.07 2.31
N GLU A 384 22.20 -3.93 1.98
CA GLU A 384 21.86 -2.65 2.60
C GLU A 384 20.39 -2.26 2.33
N VAL A 385 19.89 -2.44 1.09
CA VAL A 385 18.47 -2.19 0.74
C VAL A 385 17.55 -3.03 1.60
N LEU A 386 17.76 -4.34 1.66
CA LEU A 386 16.90 -5.26 2.40
C LEU A 386 16.92 -5.00 3.91
N THR A 387 18.11 -4.71 4.46
CA THR A 387 18.29 -4.35 5.87
C THR A 387 17.53 -3.07 6.21
N LYS A 388 17.72 -2.00 5.41
CA LYS A 388 17.02 -0.73 5.62
C LYS A 388 15.52 -0.86 5.37
N GLY A 389 15.10 -1.67 4.40
CA GLY A 389 13.70 -1.92 4.08
C GLY A 389 12.94 -2.53 5.25
N TYR A 390 13.45 -3.61 5.86
CA TYR A 390 12.83 -4.17 7.06
C TYR A 390 13.01 -3.28 8.30
N LYS A 391 14.03 -2.44 8.36
CA LYS A 391 14.11 -1.40 9.41
C LYS A 391 12.96 -0.40 9.27
N VAL A 392 12.65 0.04 8.05
CA VAL A 392 11.49 0.92 7.78
C VAL A 392 10.20 0.20 8.16
N VAL A 393 9.96 -0.99 7.63
CA VAL A 393 8.72 -1.76 7.89
C VAL A 393 8.48 -2.01 9.36
N ARG A 394 9.51 -2.26 10.19
CA ARG A 394 9.32 -2.53 11.62
C ARG A 394 9.13 -1.29 12.49
N ASN A 395 9.53 -0.12 12.00
CA ASN A 395 9.55 1.12 12.80
C ASN A 395 8.61 2.22 12.28
N MET A 396 8.04 2.04 11.08
CA MET A 396 7.10 3.01 10.50
C MET A 396 5.79 3.04 11.29
N ASP A 397 5.27 4.24 11.49
CA ASP A 397 3.90 4.44 11.95
C ASP A 397 2.91 4.02 10.86
N MET A 398 2.29 2.85 11.04
CA MET A 398 1.29 2.32 10.12
C MET A 398 -0.08 2.97 10.30
N SER A 399 -0.27 3.90 11.23
CA SER A 399 -1.56 4.58 11.42
C SER A 399 -2.05 5.22 10.12
N TYR A 400 -1.14 5.80 9.34
CA TYR A 400 -1.43 6.37 8.04
C TYR A 400 -1.98 5.33 7.04
N PHE A 401 -1.38 4.14 6.99
CA PHE A 401 -1.83 3.02 6.16
C PHE A 401 -3.25 2.56 6.51
N PHE A 402 -3.58 2.50 7.80
CA PHE A 402 -4.89 2.05 8.23
C PHE A 402 -5.96 3.17 8.20
N SER A 403 -5.57 4.45 8.25
CA SER A 403 -6.52 5.55 8.46
C SER A 403 -6.68 6.55 7.33
N SER A 404 -5.65 6.80 6.52
CA SER A 404 -5.60 7.95 5.61
C SER A 404 -5.18 7.62 4.19
N VAL A 405 -4.57 6.46 3.96
CA VAL A 405 -3.95 6.13 2.67
C VAL A 405 -4.93 6.10 1.49
N HIS A 406 -6.17 5.70 1.72
CA HIS A 406 -7.20 5.69 0.67
C HIS A 406 -7.65 7.10 0.27
N TYR A 407 -7.40 8.11 1.12
CA TYR A 407 -7.63 9.52 0.82
C TYR A 407 -6.40 10.25 0.27
N TYR A 408 -5.22 9.61 0.27
CA TYR A 408 -4.03 10.29 -0.23
C TYR A 408 -4.13 10.60 -1.72
N GLY A 409 -4.65 9.66 -2.52
CA GLY A 409 -4.89 9.90 -3.94
C GLY A 409 -5.77 11.13 -4.16
N GLU A 410 -6.82 11.28 -3.36
CA GLU A 410 -7.72 12.44 -3.40
C GLU A 410 -7.01 13.74 -3.00
N LEU A 411 -6.19 13.72 -1.94
CA LEU A 411 -5.40 14.88 -1.51
C LEU A 411 -4.38 15.30 -2.58
N ARG A 412 -3.69 14.32 -3.15
CA ARG A 412 -2.70 14.52 -4.22
C ARG A 412 -3.35 15.12 -5.46
N GLU A 413 -4.51 14.58 -5.86
CA GLU A 413 -5.30 15.08 -6.97
C GLU A 413 -5.82 16.50 -6.70
N PHE A 414 -6.29 16.79 -5.48
CA PHE A 414 -6.68 18.13 -5.08
C PHE A 414 -5.52 19.12 -5.23
N VAL A 415 -4.34 18.80 -4.69
CA VAL A 415 -3.15 19.68 -4.78
C VAL A 415 -2.72 19.86 -6.24
N SER A 416 -2.63 18.77 -7.03
CA SER A 416 -2.21 18.83 -8.42
C SER A 416 -3.18 19.65 -9.29
N ASN A 417 -4.49 19.42 -9.13
CA ASN A 417 -5.53 20.13 -9.88
C ASN A 417 -5.60 21.61 -9.50
N MET A 418 -5.45 21.93 -8.21
CA MET A 418 -5.40 23.33 -7.76
C MET A 418 -4.17 24.04 -8.32
N ALA A 419 -2.98 23.43 -8.25
CA ALA A 419 -1.75 24.02 -8.78
C ALA A 419 -1.85 24.25 -10.29
N ALA A 420 -2.28 23.24 -11.05
CA ALA A 420 -2.48 23.36 -12.50
C ALA A 420 -3.54 24.42 -12.85
N GLY A 421 -4.65 24.46 -12.10
CA GLY A 421 -5.73 25.44 -12.28
C GLY A 421 -5.29 26.87 -12.04
N ILE A 422 -4.43 27.11 -11.03
CA ILE A 422 -3.88 28.44 -10.73
C ILE A 422 -2.82 28.85 -11.77
N ILE A 423 -1.97 27.91 -12.24
CA ILE A 423 -1.00 28.17 -13.31
C ILE A 423 -1.73 28.59 -14.60
N ARG A 424 -2.84 27.93 -14.94
CA ARG A 424 -3.69 28.24 -16.11
C ARG A 424 -4.44 29.56 -15.94
N ASN A 425 -4.91 29.86 -14.74
CA ASN A 425 -5.66 31.06 -14.42
C ASN A 425 -5.47 31.46 -12.96
N GLU A 426 -4.73 32.54 -12.70
CA GLU A 426 -4.43 32.99 -11.34
C GLU A 426 -5.68 33.32 -10.51
N LYS A 427 -6.82 33.65 -11.15
CA LYS A 427 -8.09 33.88 -10.45
C LYS A 427 -8.64 32.64 -9.75
N THR A 428 -8.22 31.44 -10.15
CA THR A 428 -8.59 30.18 -9.46
C THR A 428 -8.23 30.23 -7.98
N LEU A 429 -7.18 30.98 -7.61
CA LEU A 429 -6.77 31.16 -6.22
C LEU A 429 -7.86 31.84 -5.36
N GLU A 430 -8.68 32.71 -5.95
CA GLU A 430 -9.78 33.39 -5.25
C GLU A 430 -10.85 32.39 -4.76
N ASP A 431 -10.95 31.23 -5.41
CA ASP A 431 -11.91 30.17 -5.08
C ASP A 431 -11.33 29.08 -4.14
N PHE A 432 -10.07 29.21 -3.69
CA PHE A 432 -9.38 28.17 -2.90
C PHE A 432 -10.18 27.69 -1.70
N ASP A 433 -10.69 28.63 -0.88
CA ASP A 433 -11.39 28.27 0.36
C ASP A 433 -12.62 27.42 0.09
N LYS A 434 -13.35 27.74 -0.99
CA LYS A 434 -14.54 27.01 -1.42
C LYS A 434 -14.17 25.63 -1.96
N MET A 435 -13.16 25.54 -2.80
CA MET A 435 -12.70 24.26 -3.35
C MET A 435 -12.17 23.32 -2.26
N ALA A 436 -11.46 23.87 -1.26
CA ALA A 436 -11.03 23.12 -0.09
C ALA A 436 -12.21 22.65 0.77
N ASP A 437 -13.26 23.47 0.95
CA ASP A 437 -14.48 23.03 1.63
C ASP A 437 -15.21 21.93 0.86
N ASP A 438 -15.37 22.09 -0.45
CA ASP A 438 -16.00 21.09 -1.32
C ASP A 438 -15.22 19.76 -1.28
N PHE A 439 -13.88 19.83 -1.32
CA PHE A 439 -13.00 18.67 -1.14
C PHE A 439 -13.22 17.98 0.22
N ILE A 440 -13.23 18.74 1.32
CA ILE A 440 -13.49 18.19 2.67
C ILE A 440 -14.89 17.55 2.75
N VAL A 441 -15.90 18.16 2.16
CA VAL A 441 -17.26 17.59 2.11
C VAL A 441 -17.25 16.27 1.37
N ASN A 442 -16.59 16.20 0.21
CA ASN A 442 -16.49 14.97 -0.59
C ASN A 442 -15.74 13.86 0.14
N LEU A 443 -14.64 14.16 0.83
CA LEU A 443 -13.93 13.18 1.67
C LEU A 443 -14.84 12.57 2.74
N ASN A 444 -15.68 13.38 3.37
CA ASN A 444 -16.63 12.91 4.38
C ASN A 444 -17.79 12.11 3.78
N ILE A 445 -18.17 12.36 2.54
CA ILE A 445 -19.15 11.53 1.81
C ILE A 445 -18.53 10.17 1.47
N MET A 446 -17.27 10.13 1.05
CA MET A 446 -16.56 8.88 0.72
C MET A 446 -16.24 8.01 1.96
N GLY A 447 -16.08 8.63 3.13
CA GLY A 447 -15.71 7.95 4.38
C GLY A 447 -16.85 7.38 5.21
N ASN A 448 -18.10 7.66 4.82
CA ASN A 448 -19.32 7.13 5.43
C ASN A 448 -19.98 6.15 4.47
#